data_AF-A0A4Z1CSC6-F1
#
_entry.id   AF-A0A4Z1CSC6-F1
#
_cell.length_a   1.000
_cell.length_b   1.000
_cell.length_c   1.000
_cell.angle_alpha   90.00
_cell.angle_beta   90.00
_cell.angle_gamma   90.00
#
_symmetry.space_group_name_H-M   'P 1'
#
loop_
_entity.id
_entity.type
_entity.pdbx_description
1 polymer ?
#
loop_
_entity_poly.entity_id
_entity_poly.type
_entity_poly.pdbx_seq_one_letter_code
_entity_poly.pdbx_strand_id
1 'polypeptide(L)'
;MTITRLSSEALARRLAALPQKIIATIQPALVRSVAEIAADARALAEASRRTGSLIDSIEATGPNQTTPNYSSEGGSRTMGPLQAAVTAGEPDARHGHLVEFGTEERQRKGGASTGTMPATPFLLPAWRLNRARVQRRINTAIRKAIREAAQ
;
A
#
# COMPACT_ATOMS: atom_id res chain seq x y z
N MET A 1 -28.70 -44.47 10.84
CA MET A 1 -29.44 -43.34 10.23
C MET A 1 -28.87 -42.05 10.81
N THR A 2 -28.22 -41.22 10.00
CA THR A 2 -27.63 -39.95 10.46
C THR A 2 -28.62 -38.83 10.15
N ILE A 3 -29.11 -38.15 11.20
CA ILE A 3 -30.18 -37.14 11.13
C ILE A 3 -29.74 -35.88 10.34
N THR A 4 -28.48 -35.78 9.93
CA THR A 4 -27.81 -34.52 9.60
C THR A 4 -27.07 -34.50 8.25
N ARG A 5 -27.24 -35.47 7.35
CA ARG A 5 -26.38 -35.56 6.15
C ARG A 5 -26.51 -34.36 5.19
N LEU A 6 -27.76 -33.98 4.85
CA LEU A 6 -28.05 -32.86 3.95
C LEU A 6 -27.71 -31.49 4.58
N SER A 7 -27.92 -31.30 5.89
CA SER A 7 -27.59 -30.06 6.59
C SER A 7 -26.09 -29.90 6.83
N SER A 8 -25.37 -31.00 7.11
CA SER A 8 -23.92 -31.03 7.32
C SER A 8 -23.15 -30.71 6.03
N GLU A 9 -23.56 -31.25 4.88
CA GLU A 9 -22.91 -30.94 3.60
C GLU A 9 -23.10 -29.48 3.17
N ALA A 10 -24.31 -28.94 3.34
CA ALA A 10 -24.58 -27.53 3.05
C ALA A 10 -23.78 -26.60 3.97
N LEU A 11 -23.68 -26.92 5.26
CA LEU A 11 -22.86 -26.20 6.22
C LEU A 11 -21.36 -26.28 5.87
N ALA A 12 -20.86 -27.48 5.55
CA ALA A 12 -19.46 -27.68 5.17
C ALA A 12 -19.07 -26.86 3.92
N ARG A 13 -19.94 -26.81 2.90
CA ARG A 13 -19.73 -25.96 1.71
C ARG A 13 -19.70 -24.47 2.06
N ARG A 14 -20.58 -24.01 2.96
CA ARG A 14 -20.58 -22.60 3.42
C ARG A 14 -19.27 -22.28 4.14
N LEU A 15 -18.85 -23.12 5.08
CA LEU A 15 -17.61 -22.95 5.84
C LEU A 15 -16.36 -22.94 4.93
N ALA A 16 -16.32 -23.82 3.92
CA ALA A 16 -15.22 -23.86 2.95
C ALA A 16 -15.13 -22.59 2.08
N ALA A 17 -16.27 -21.93 1.81
CA ALA A 17 -16.32 -20.72 1.00
C ALA A 17 -16.04 -19.42 1.78
N LEU A 18 -16.04 -19.45 3.12
CA LEU A 18 -15.87 -18.25 3.95
C LEU A 18 -14.56 -17.49 3.71
N PRO A 19 -13.38 -18.15 3.59
CA PRO A 19 -12.13 -17.42 3.40
C PRO A 19 -12.13 -16.57 2.13
N GLN A 20 -12.67 -17.11 1.03
CA GLN A 20 -12.76 -16.40 -0.25
C GLN A 20 -13.71 -15.21 -0.17
N LYS A 21 -14.88 -15.39 0.46
CA LYS A 21 -15.82 -14.28 0.70
C LYS A 21 -15.20 -13.17 1.55
N ILE A 22 -14.48 -13.53 2.61
CA ILE A 22 -13.83 -12.55 3.49
C ILE A 22 -12.78 -11.74 2.73
N ILE A 23 -11.95 -12.41 1.92
CA ILE A 23 -10.95 -11.74 1.08
C ILE A 23 -11.64 -10.78 0.11
N ALA A 24 -12.66 -11.24 -0.62
CA ALA A 24 -13.39 -10.41 -1.58
C ALA A 24 -14.03 -9.17 -0.94
N THR A 25 -14.53 -9.28 0.30
CA THR A 25 -15.13 -8.14 1.01
C THR A 25 -14.08 -7.13 1.49
N ILE A 26 -12.86 -7.55 1.80
CA ILE A 26 -11.79 -6.67 2.32
C ILE A 26 -11.04 -5.96 1.19
N GLN A 27 -10.84 -6.59 0.04
CA GLN A 27 -10.04 -6.03 -1.06
C GLN A 27 -10.45 -4.61 -1.50
N PRO A 28 -11.75 -4.27 -1.67
CA PRO A 28 -12.16 -2.90 -2.02
C PRO A 28 -11.75 -1.86 -0.96
N ALA A 29 -11.76 -2.24 0.31
CA ALA A 29 -11.34 -1.37 1.40
C ALA A 29 -9.82 -1.09 1.36
N LEU A 30 -9.02 -2.08 0.97
CA LEU A 30 -7.58 -1.93 0.77
C LEU A 30 -7.28 -1.00 -0.42
N VAL A 31 -7.89 -1.27 -1.58
CA VAL A 31 -7.71 -0.47 -2.80
C VAL A 31 -8.03 1.00 -2.55
N ARG A 32 -9.18 1.28 -1.95
CA ARG A 32 -9.56 2.67 -1.60
C ARG A 32 -8.56 3.32 -0.65
N SER A 33 -8.03 2.56 0.31
CA SER A 33 -7.10 3.09 1.30
C SER A 33 -5.76 3.47 0.68
N VAL A 34 -5.20 2.63 -0.19
CA VAL A 34 -3.94 2.96 -0.88
C VAL A 34 -4.12 4.07 -1.91
N ALA A 35 -5.27 4.15 -2.59
CA ALA A 35 -5.58 5.24 -3.51
C ALA A 35 -5.62 6.61 -2.80
N GLU A 36 -6.25 6.68 -1.63
CA GLU A 36 -6.29 7.90 -0.80
C GLU A 36 -4.88 8.29 -0.31
N ILE A 37 -4.09 7.32 0.19
CA ILE A 37 -2.71 7.57 0.62
C ILE A 37 -1.85 8.07 -0.56
N ALA A 38 -1.96 7.46 -1.73
CA ALA A 38 -1.20 7.87 -2.90
C ALA A 38 -1.59 9.26 -3.39
N ALA A 39 -2.89 9.62 -3.34
CA ALA A 39 -3.35 10.96 -3.67
C ALA A 39 -2.74 12.02 -2.72
N ASP A 40 -2.78 11.77 -1.41
CA ASP A 40 -2.19 12.68 -0.42
C ASP A 40 -0.66 12.75 -0.54
N ALA A 41 0.00 11.62 -0.82
CA ALA A 41 1.44 11.57 -1.05
C ALA A 41 1.84 12.40 -2.29
N ARG A 42 1.07 12.32 -3.38
CA ARG A 42 1.28 13.16 -4.58
C ARG A 42 1.12 14.63 -4.26
N ALA A 43 0.06 15.01 -3.53
CA ALA A 43 -0.18 16.40 -3.13
C ALA A 43 0.95 16.96 -2.25
N LEU A 44 1.50 16.15 -1.34
CA LEU A 44 2.64 16.56 -0.51
C LEU A 44 3.96 16.63 -1.29
N ALA A 45 4.15 15.72 -2.27
CA ALA A 45 5.33 15.70 -3.12
C ALA A 45 5.45 16.91 -4.07
N GLU A 46 4.37 17.68 -4.25
CA GLU A 46 4.36 18.95 -4.98
C GLU A 46 5.41 19.95 -4.46
N ALA A 47 5.66 19.95 -3.15
CA ALA A 47 6.68 20.82 -2.54
C ALA A 47 8.09 20.55 -3.08
N SER A 48 8.33 19.35 -3.61
CA SER A 48 9.60 18.89 -4.17
C SER A 48 9.61 18.90 -5.70
N ARG A 49 8.59 19.49 -6.35
CA ARG A 49 8.44 19.46 -7.81
C ARG A 49 9.56 20.24 -8.51
N ARG A 50 10.38 19.52 -9.27
CA ARG A 50 11.24 20.09 -10.33
C ARG A 50 10.72 19.72 -11.72
N THR A 51 10.63 18.42 -12.02
CA THR A 51 10.17 17.88 -13.31
C THR A 51 8.80 17.22 -13.22
N GLY A 52 8.38 16.81 -12.01
CA GLY A 52 7.16 16.03 -11.79
C GLY A 52 7.37 14.52 -11.72
N SER A 53 8.53 14.01 -12.15
CA SER A 53 8.77 12.56 -12.24
C SER A 53 8.62 11.81 -10.91
N LEU A 54 8.94 12.46 -9.78
CA LEU A 54 8.68 11.88 -8.46
C LEU A 54 7.18 11.66 -8.22
N ILE A 55 6.36 12.67 -8.54
CA ILE A 55 4.92 12.66 -8.29
C ILE A 55 4.25 11.60 -9.16
N ASP A 56 4.69 11.51 -10.42
CA ASP A 56 4.21 10.52 -11.38
C ASP A 56 4.63 9.09 -10.98
N SER A 57 5.78 8.94 -10.30
CA SER A 57 6.27 7.63 -9.82
C SER A 57 5.58 7.11 -8.55
N ILE A 58 4.69 7.90 -7.93
CA ILE A 58 3.94 7.45 -6.76
C ILE A 58 2.81 6.56 -7.24
N GLU A 59 2.85 5.28 -6.86
CA GLU A 59 1.89 4.28 -7.33
C GLU A 59 1.20 3.57 -6.17
N ALA A 60 -0.10 3.32 -6.35
CA ALA A 60 -0.92 2.55 -5.42
C ALA A 60 -1.10 1.13 -5.95
N THR A 61 -0.40 0.17 -5.35
CA THR A 61 -0.49 -1.25 -5.74
C THR A 61 -1.52 -1.96 -4.85
N GLY A 62 -2.57 -2.48 -5.49
CA GLY A 62 -3.64 -3.21 -4.83
C GLY A 62 -3.30 -4.69 -4.55
N PRO A 63 -4.28 -5.44 -4.00
CA PRO A 63 -4.12 -6.86 -3.72
C PRO A 63 -3.90 -7.69 -4.99
N ASN A 64 -3.01 -8.69 -4.91
CA ASN A 64 -2.60 -9.53 -6.04
C ASN A 64 -1.96 -8.77 -7.22
N GLN A 65 -1.58 -7.51 -7.02
CA GLN A 65 -0.85 -6.73 -8.02
C GLN A 65 0.64 -6.65 -7.67
N THR A 66 1.46 -6.38 -8.68
CA THR A 66 2.91 -6.24 -8.53
C THR A 66 3.29 -4.77 -8.56
N THR A 67 4.12 -4.33 -7.61
CA THR A 67 4.61 -2.96 -7.56
C THR A 67 5.50 -2.66 -8.78
N PRO A 68 5.58 -1.40 -9.24
CA PRO A 68 6.48 -1.02 -10.34
C PRO A 68 7.93 -1.44 -10.08
N ASN A 69 8.70 -1.65 -11.15
CA ASN A 69 10.11 -2.01 -11.01
C ASN A 69 10.89 -0.90 -10.27
N TYR A 70 11.81 -1.30 -9.39
CA TYR A 70 12.62 -0.40 -8.54
C TYR A 70 11.83 0.44 -7.53
N SER A 71 10.55 0.15 -7.32
CA SER A 71 9.69 0.88 -6.38
C SER A 71 9.74 0.31 -4.96
N SER A 72 10.22 -0.92 -4.79
CA SER A 72 10.29 -1.63 -3.50
C SER A 72 11.68 -2.24 -3.31
N GLU A 73 12.49 -1.69 -2.39
CA GLU A 73 13.86 -2.17 -2.10
C GLU A 73 14.79 -2.27 -3.33
N GLY A 74 14.54 -1.47 -4.37
CA GLY A 74 15.30 -1.55 -5.62
C GLY A 74 14.85 -2.67 -6.56
N GLY A 75 13.72 -3.32 -6.28
CA GLY A 75 13.05 -4.31 -7.14
C GLY A 75 11.54 -4.09 -7.21
N SER A 76 10.81 -5.15 -7.53
CA SER A 76 9.34 -5.21 -7.52
C SER A 76 8.86 -6.29 -6.55
N ARG A 77 7.66 -6.12 -6.01
CA ARG A 77 7.06 -7.05 -5.06
C ARG A 77 5.60 -7.28 -5.41
N THR A 78 5.20 -8.54 -5.50
CA THR A 78 3.79 -8.92 -5.64
C THR A 78 3.10 -8.88 -4.28
N MET A 79 1.98 -8.16 -4.20
CA MET A 79 1.14 -8.06 -3.01
C MET A 79 0.31 -9.32 -2.85
N GLY A 80 0.20 -9.83 -1.63
CA GLY A 80 -0.77 -10.87 -1.30
C GLY A 80 -2.24 -10.41 -1.43
N PRO A 81 -3.20 -11.32 -1.30
CA PRO A 81 -4.63 -11.04 -1.49
C PRO A 81 -5.26 -10.09 -0.46
N LEU A 82 -4.58 -9.86 0.67
CA LEU A 82 -4.97 -8.93 1.73
C LEU A 82 -3.88 -7.87 1.99
N GLN A 83 -3.00 -7.65 1.02
CA GLN A 83 -1.95 -6.65 1.09
C GLN A 83 -2.17 -5.61 0.00
N ALA A 84 -1.78 -4.38 0.30
CA ALA A 84 -1.72 -3.29 -0.65
C ALA A 84 -0.59 -2.37 -0.20
N ALA A 85 0.06 -1.70 -1.15
CA ALA A 85 1.20 -0.85 -0.90
C ALA A 85 1.08 0.47 -1.66
N VAL A 86 1.74 1.49 -1.13
CA VAL A 86 2.05 2.72 -1.86
C VAL A 86 3.56 2.81 -1.95
N THR A 87 4.07 2.98 -3.17
CA THR A 87 5.49 3.09 -3.44
C THR A 87 5.76 4.41 -4.17
N ALA A 88 7.00 4.90 -4.09
CA ALA A 88 7.46 6.05 -4.86
C ALA A 88 8.79 5.70 -5.50
N GLY A 89 8.75 5.43 -6.80
CA GLY A 89 9.94 5.12 -7.57
C GLY A 89 9.65 4.26 -8.79
N GLU A 90 10.37 4.55 -9.86
CA GLU A 90 10.36 3.87 -11.15
C GLU A 90 11.80 3.97 -11.72
N PRO A 91 12.24 3.21 -12.76
CA PRO A 91 13.59 3.34 -13.29
C PRO A 91 14.11 4.77 -13.49
N ASP A 92 13.25 5.70 -13.89
CA ASP A 92 13.59 7.10 -14.17
C ASP A 92 13.41 8.05 -12.96
N ALA A 93 12.87 7.56 -11.84
CA ALA A 93 12.52 8.35 -10.66
C ALA A 93 13.03 7.72 -9.34
N ARG A 94 14.32 7.37 -9.29
CA ARG A 94 14.92 6.66 -8.13
C ARG A 94 15.27 7.53 -6.92
N HIS A 95 14.97 8.82 -6.97
CA HIS A 95 15.41 9.79 -5.96
C HIS A 95 14.37 10.03 -4.84
N GLY A 96 13.23 9.34 -4.84
CA GLY A 96 12.16 9.56 -3.86
C GLY A 96 12.61 9.41 -2.39
N HIS A 97 13.46 8.42 -2.10
CA HIS A 97 14.01 8.23 -0.75
C HIS A 97 14.95 9.36 -0.32
N LEU A 98 15.68 9.98 -1.26
CA LEU A 98 16.53 11.14 -0.97
C LEU A 98 15.68 12.37 -0.64
N VAL A 99 14.53 12.51 -1.31
CA VAL A 99 13.57 13.59 -1.02
C VAL A 99 12.90 13.36 0.33
N GLU A 100 12.45 12.13 0.61
CA GLU A 100 11.74 11.80 1.85
C GLU A 100 12.60 12.03 3.10
N PHE A 101 13.87 11.60 3.06
CA PHE A 101 14.75 11.59 4.24
C PHE A 101 15.84 12.66 4.22
N GLY A 102 16.04 13.35 3.09
CA GLY A 102 17.18 14.23 2.89
C GLY A 102 18.49 13.46 2.74
N THR A 103 19.58 14.20 2.58
CA THR A 103 20.93 13.64 2.49
C THR A 103 21.89 14.41 3.39
N GLU A 104 22.74 13.67 4.09
CA GLU A 104 23.85 14.24 4.84
C GLU A 104 25.05 14.55 3.95
N GLU A 105 25.90 15.48 4.40
CA GLU A 105 27.14 15.80 3.70
C GLU A 105 28.08 14.59 3.66
N ARG A 106 28.61 14.28 2.48
CA ARG A 106 29.60 13.22 2.28
C ARG A 106 30.75 13.71 1.44
N GLN A 107 31.96 13.35 1.82
CA GLN A 107 33.16 13.67 1.05
C GLN A 107 33.45 12.57 0.03
N ARG A 108 33.75 12.96 -1.21
CA ARG A 108 34.26 12.03 -2.23
C ARG A 108 35.74 11.74 -1.98
N LYS A 109 36.25 10.66 -2.57
CA LYS A 109 37.67 10.27 -2.48
C LYS A 109 38.65 11.39 -2.90
N GLY A 110 38.21 12.33 -3.74
CA GLY A 110 38.96 13.52 -4.16
C GLY A 110 38.80 14.76 -3.28
N GLY A 111 38.20 14.65 -2.08
CA GLY A 111 38.03 15.75 -1.13
C GLY A 111 36.90 16.73 -1.42
N ALA A 112 36.16 16.55 -2.52
CA ALA A 112 35.00 17.37 -2.84
C ALA A 112 33.74 16.91 -2.08
N SER A 113 33.00 17.87 -1.52
CA SER A 113 31.73 17.63 -0.86
C SER A 113 30.62 17.25 -1.85
N THR A 114 29.77 16.30 -1.46
CA THR A 114 28.58 15.88 -2.22
C THR A 114 27.38 16.79 -1.94
N GLY A 115 27.48 17.71 -0.97
CA GLY A 115 26.41 18.60 -0.55
C GLY A 115 25.40 17.97 0.42
N THR A 116 24.50 18.80 0.93
CA THR A 116 23.41 18.43 1.84
C THR A 116 22.08 18.81 1.21
N MET A 117 21.09 17.92 1.31
CA MET A 117 19.72 18.18 0.86
C MET A 117 18.77 18.07 2.06
N PRO A 118 17.96 19.10 2.36
CA PRO A 118 16.97 19.02 3.42
C PRO A 118 15.88 18.00 3.07
N ALA A 119 15.39 17.29 4.08
CA ALA A 119 14.27 16.36 3.91
C ALA A 119 12.98 17.11 3.58
N THR A 120 12.25 16.64 2.58
CA THR A 120 10.89 17.09 2.25
C THR A 120 9.97 15.87 2.24
N PRO A 121 9.53 15.40 3.42
CA PRO A 121 8.76 14.17 3.55
C PRO A 121 7.37 14.29 2.90
N PHE A 122 6.95 13.26 2.18
CA PHE A 122 5.68 13.18 1.48
C PHE A 122 4.95 11.85 1.71
N LEU A 123 5.66 10.72 1.77
CA LEU A 123 5.07 9.39 1.99
C LEU A 123 4.69 9.16 3.45
N LEU A 124 5.63 9.35 4.39
CA LEU A 124 5.35 9.12 5.81
C LEU A 124 4.27 10.05 6.34
N PRO A 125 4.23 11.36 6.00
CA PRO A 125 3.14 12.22 6.40
C PRO A 125 1.80 11.79 5.79
N ALA A 126 1.75 11.40 4.50
CA ALA A 126 0.52 10.88 3.87
C ALA A 126 -0.01 9.62 4.58
N TRP A 127 0.88 8.69 4.93
CA TRP A 127 0.52 7.51 5.72
C TRP A 127 -0.05 7.91 7.08
N ARG A 128 0.64 8.80 7.81
CA ARG A 128 0.23 9.24 9.16
C ARG A 128 -1.14 9.92 9.13
N LEU A 129 -1.39 10.77 8.13
CA LEU A 129 -2.66 11.46 7.93
C LEU A 129 -3.82 10.45 7.74
N ASN A 130 -3.57 9.39 6.97
CA ASN A 130 -4.60 8.41 6.61
C ASN A 130 -4.75 7.24 7.60
N ARG A 131 -3.74 6.98 8.44
CA ARG A 131 -3.64 5.78 9.27
C ARG A 131 -4.92 5.46 10.04
N ALA A 132 -5.50 6.44 10.73
CA ALA A 132 -6.70 6.25 11.53
C ALA A 132 -7.93 5.90 10.67
N ARG A 133 -8.09 6.57 9.52
CA ARG A 133 -9.19 6.34 8.57
C ARG A 133 -9.09 4.95 7.94
N VAL A 134 -7.89 4.58 7.50
CA VAL A 134 -7.59 3.27 6.90
C VAL A 134 -7.89 2.15 7.89
N GLN A 135 -7.40 2.28 9.14
CA GLN A 135 -7.66 1.28 10.18
C GLN A 135 -9.16 1.10 10.44
N ARG A 136 -9.91 2.20 10.55
CA ARG A 136 -11.37 2.15 10.74
C ARG A 136 -12.06 1.47 9.55
N ARG A 137 -11.66 1.79 8.33
CA ARG A 137 -12.22 1.20 7.10
C ARG A 137 -12.00 -0.31 7.04
N ILE A 138 -10.76 -0.76 7.30
CA ILE A 138 -10.42 -2.18 7.32
C ILE A 138 -11.19 -2.91 8.42
N ASN A 139 -11.26 -2.34 9.63
CA ASN A 139 -12.03 -2.94 10.74
C ASN A 139 -13.51 -3.09 10.40
N THR A 140 -14.11 -2.08 9.77
CA THR A 140 -15.50 -2.15 9.31
C THR A 140 -15.69 -3.22 8.23
N ALA A 141 -14.77 -3.31 7.26
CA ALA A 141 -14.81 -4.33 6.22
C ALA A 141 -14.69 -5.74 6.80
N ILE A 142 -13.80 -5.96 7.79
CA ILE A 142 -13.66 -7.24 8.50
C ILE A 142 -14.96 -7.59 9.23
N ARG A 143 -15.54 -6.65 10.00
CA ARG A 143 -16.81 -6.89 10.71
C ARG A 143 -17.96 -7.21 9.76
N LYS A 144 -18.02 -6.51 8.62
CA LYS A 144 -19.00 -6.78 7.55
C LYS A 144 -18.80 -8.17 6.97
N ALA A 145 -17.56 -8.52 6.61
CA ALA A 145 -17.20 -9.82 6.07
C ALA A 145 -17.60 -10.97 7.01
N ILE A 146 -17.33 -10.84 8.31
CA ILE A 146 -17.71 -11.84 9.32
C ILE A 146 -19.24 -11.96 9.42
N ARG A 147 -19.97 -10.84 9.37
CA ARG A 147 -21.43 -10.85 9.42
C ARG A 147 -22.05 -11.51 8.18
N GLU A 148 -21.54 -11.21 7.00
CA GLU A 148 -21.99 -11.80 5.73
C GLU A 148 -21.59 -13.27 5.60
N ALA A 149 -20.49 -13.67 6.24
CA ALA A 149 -20.05 -15.06 6.33
C ALA A 149 -20.95 -15.90 7.26
N ALA A 150 -21.50 -15.29 8.32
CA ALA A 150 -22.34 -15.96 9.29
C ALA A 150 -23.81 -16.15 8.84
N GLN A 151 -24.23 -15.47 7.75
CA GLN A 151 -25.55 -15.59 7.13
C GLN A 151 -25.56 -16.67 6.03
#